data_AF-A0A6B2G0J6-F1
#
_entry.id   AF-A0A6B2G0J6-F1
#
_cell.length_a   1.000
_cell.length_b   1.000
_cell.length_c   1.000
_cell.angle_alpha   90.00
_cell.angle_beta   90.00
_cell.angle_gamma   90.00
#
_symmetry.space_group_name_H-M   'P 1'
#
loop_
_entity.id
_entity.type
_entity.pdbx_description
1 polymer ?
#
loop_
_entity_poly.entity_id
_entity_poly.type
_entity_poly.pdbx_seq_one_letter_code
_entity_poly.pdbx_strand_id
1 'polypeptide(L)'
;EEVKSFDRKKLKHVDTVETDMVPTLQQLRGELVPDYVPSMPELHKLQMFVRSYLKHVETVEKNPLPTLEDIQKEANETMAEVKTFKKSKLRHSDTIEKNTLPGLDTLWSEMLPDELPTKAELKELVKFAHSDLKHVKPNVKVHVPTSEEINEEKKIIRSDVKYFDKGCLRRVNTVEKNPLPTQGDICAEMLPDYIPPKPELAALSKFIKSTLHHVKTLEKRFVPTLKDIEEEKAAANK
;
A
#
# COMPACT_ATOMS: atom_id res chain seq x y z
N GLU A 1 30.90 -32.75 -0.82
CA GLU A 1 30.50 -33.44 0.44
C GLU A 1 31.00 -32.78 1.73
N GLU A 2 31.45 -31.52 1.70
CA GLU A 2 32.15 -30.90 2.85
C GLU A 2 31.27 -30.28 3.94
N VAL A 3 29.94 -30.19 3.74
CA VAL A 3 29.03 -29.53 4.70
C VAL A 3 28.59 -30.46 5.85
N LYS A 4 28.94 -31.76 5.82
CA LYS A 4 28.49 -32.73 6.83
C LYS A 4 29.21 -32.65 8.19
N SER A 5 30.26 -31.83 8.36
CA SER A 5 31.05 -31.75 9.61
C SER A 5 30.99 -30.40 10.35
N PHE A 6 29.99 -29.56 10.07
CA PHE A 6 29.88 -28.26 10.72
C PHE A 6 29.47 -28.36 12.20
N ASP A 7 30.43 -28.15 13.10
CA ASP A 7 30.22 -28.17 14.56
C ASP A 7 29.68 -26.81 15.05
N ARG A 8 28.34 -26.75 15.22
CA ARG A 8 27.65 -25.55 15.75
C ARG A 8 28.13 -25.14 17.15
N LYS A 9 28.77 -26.01 17.93
CA LYS A 9 29.27 -25.66 19.28
C LYS A 9 30.51 -24.77 19.27
N LYS A 10 31.18 -24.65 18.12
CA LYS A 10 32.31 -23.73 17.93
C LYS A 10 31.87 -22.32 17.53
N LEU A 11 30.57 -22.11 17.27
CA LEU A 11 30.04 -20.77 17.04
C LEU A 11 30.04 -20.00 18.36
N LYS A 12 30.63 -18.81 18.34
CA LYS A 12 30.46 -17.87 19.43
C LYS A 12 28.99 -17.45 19.48
N HIS A 13 28.38 -17.49 20.66
CA HIS A 13 27.12 -16.81 20.88
C HIS A 13 27.38 -15.30 20.70
N VAL A 14 26.65 -14.70 19.76
CA VAL A 14 26.61 -13.25 19.58
C VAL A 14 25.22 -12.84 20.01
N ASP A 15 25.14 -12.09 21.11
CA ASP A 15 23.90 -11.43 21.48
C ASP A 15 23.73 -10.24 20.54
N THR A 16 22.83 -10.38 19.57
CA THR A 16 22.46 -9.28 18.69
C THR A 16 21.59 -8.33 19.47
N VAL A 17 22.15 -7.17 19.84
CA VAL A 17 21.35 -6.03 20.28
C VAL A 17 20.85 -5.35 19.02
N GLU A 18 19.56 -5.48 18.72
CA GLU A 18 18.90 -4.60 17.76
C GLU A 18 18.95 -3.18 18.33
N THR A 19 19.84 -2.36 17.79
CA THR A 19 19.80 -0.94 18.06
C THR A 19 18.62 -0.37 17.30
N ASP A 20 17.50 -0.10 17.98
CA ASP A 20 16.35 0.66 17.44
C ASP A 20 16.70 2.13 17.07
N MET A 21 17.99 2.45 16.96
CA MET A 21 18.45 3.76 16.54
C MET A 21 18.18 3.88 15.04
N VAL A 22 17.06 4.54 14.73
CA VAL A 22 16.85 5.13 13.41
C VAL A 22 18.12 5.90 13.06
N PRO A 23 18.73 5.65 11.90
CA PRO A 23 19.97 6.30 11.52
C PRO A 23 19.80 7.81 11.64
N THR A 24 20.76 8.44 12.31
CA THR A 24 20.76 9.88 12.54
C THR A 24 20.83 10.58 11.18
N LEU A 25 20.22 11.76 11.04
CA LEU A 25 20.35 12.58 9.81
C LEU A 25 21.82 12.78 9.37
N GLN A 26 22.76 12.78 10.31
CA GLN A 26 24.19 12.86 10.02
C GLN A 26 24.77 11.58 9.40
N GLN A 27 24.28 10.40 9.82
CA GLN A 27 24.68 9.11 9.25
C GLN A 27 24.13 8.97 7.82
N LEU A 28 22.86 9.31 7.62
CA LEU A 28 22.23 9.34 6.29
C LEU A 28 22.94 10.31 5.33
N ARG A 29 23.34 11.49 5.82
CA ARG A 29 24.11 12.46 5.01
C ARG A 29 25.51 11.95 4.66
N GLY A 30 26.15 11.18 5.54
CA GLY A 30 27.45 10.59 5.26
C GLY A 30 27.39 9.54 4.15
N GLU A 31 26.32 8.74 4.12
CA GLU A 31 26.06 7.74 3.07
C GLU A 31 25.65 8.36 1.74
N LEU A 32 25.00 9.54 1.77
CA LEU A 32 24.64 10.31 0.56
C LEU A 32 25.82 11.05 -0.08
N VAL A 33 27.02 11.03 0.53
CA VAL A 33 28.21 11.57 -0.12
C VAL A 33 28.59 10.62 -1.26
N PRO A 34 28.64 11.08 -2.53
CA PRO A 34 29.06 10.23 -3.63
C PRO A 34 30.45 9.64 -3.38
N ASP A 35 30.69 8.40 -3.85
CA ASP A 35 31.99 7.70 -3.75
C ASP A 35 33.18 8.54 -4.28
N TYR A 36 32.87 9.54 -5.10
CA TYR A 36 33.83 10.49 -5.64
C TYR A 36 33.39 11.93 -5.39
N VAL A 37 34.16 12.63 -4.54
CA VAL A 37 34.10 14.09 -4.38
C VAL A 37 35.30 14.69 -5.13
N PRO A 38 35.07 15.51 -6.18
CA PRO A 38 36.16 16.11 -6.94
C PRO A 38 37.11 16.90 -6.03
N SER A 39 38.40 16.67 -6.20
CA SER A 39 39.44 17.38 -5.47
C SER A 39 39.46 18.87 -5.86
N MET A 40 39.92 19.73 -4.96
CA MET A 40 40.03 21.18 -5.22
C MET A 40 40.80 21.53 -6.53
N PRO A 41 41.86 20.77 -6.92
CA PRO A 41 42.49 20.92 -8.24
C PRO A 41 41.60 20.53 -9.44
N GLU A 42 40.76 19.50 -9.32
CA GLU A 42 39.85 19.09 -10.40
C GLU A 42 38.73 20.12 -10.58
N LEU A 43 38.22 20.67 -9.48
CA LEU A 43 37.25 21.77 -9.51
C LEU A 43 37.83 23.00 -10.20
N HIS A 44 39.12 23.31 -9.96
CA HIS A 44 39.81 24.41 -10.62
C HIS A 44 39.96 24.18 -12.13
N LYS A 45 40.27 22.95 -12.56
CA LYS A 45 40.31 22.59 -13.99
C LYS A 45 38.95 22.76 -14.67
N LEU A 46 37.87 22.38 -13.99
CA LEU A 46 36.50 22.61 -14.48
C LEU A 46 36.16 24.10 -14.52
N GLN A 47 36.61 24.90 -13.56
CA GLN A 47 36.41 26.35 -13.56
C GLN A 47 37.16 27.05 -14.71
N MET A 48 38.33 26.52 -15.10
CA MET A 48 39.12 26.98 -16.24
C MET A 48 38.62 26.43 -17.59
N PHE A 49 37.57 25.62 -17.60
CA PHE A 49 37.00 25.08 -18.82
C PHE A 49 36.41 26.20 -19.68
N VAL A 50 37.03 26.44 -20.84
CA VAL A 50 36.54 27.44 -21.80
C VAL A 50 35.56 26.75 -22.75
N ARG A 51 34.29 27.13 -22.64
CA ARG A 51 33.18 26.60 -23.46
C ARG A 51 33.40 26.76 -24.98
N SER A 52 34.27 27.67 -25.41
CA SER A 52 34.61 27.88 -26.82
C SER A 52 35.40 26.74 -27.47
N TYR A 53 35.96 25.82 -26.68
CA TYR A 53 36.65 24.64 -27.20
C TYR A 53 35.68 23.48 -27.55
N LEU A 54 34.40 23.60 -27.21
CA LEU A 54 33.40 22.61 -27.61
C LEU A 54 33.00 22.81 -29.07
N LYS A 55 33.03 21.73 -29.85
CA LYS A 55 32.44 21.72 -31.19
C LYS A 55 30.93 21.85 -31.07
N HIS A 56 30.33 22.73 -31.87
CA HIS A 56 28.89 22.74 -32.02
C HIS A 56 28.45 21.44 -32.69
N VAL A 57 27.55 20.71 -32.04
CA VAL A 57 26.88 19.54 -32.58
C VAL A 57 25.40 19.87 -32.60
N GLU A 58 24.78 19.84 -33.77
CA GLU A 58 23.33 19.95 -33.90
C GLU A 58 22.71 18.63 -33.39
N THR A 59 22.07 18.69 -32.22
CA THR A 59 21.33 17.55 -31.68
C THR A 59 19.95 17.51 -32.32
N VAL A 60 19.68 16.47 -33.10
CA VAL A 60 18.32 16.16 -33.58
C VAL A 60 17.64 15.31 -32.52
N GLU A 61 16.70 15.90 -31.78
CA GLU A 61 15.83 15.15 -30.87
C GLU A 61 14.88 14.28 -31.71
N LYS A 62 15.16 12.98 -31.76
CA LYS A 62 14.28 11.99 -32.37
C LYS A 62 13.31 11.53 -31.29
N ASN A 63 12.15 12.15 -31.22
CA ASN A 63 11.02 11.66 -30.44
C ASN A 63 9.88 11.21 -31.38
N PRO A 64 10.11 10.19 -32.25
CA PRO A 64 9.05 9.69 -33.10
C PRO A 64 7.99 9.06 -32.20
N LEU A 65 6.75 9.53 -32.33
CA LEU A 65 5.63 8.84 -31.74
C LEU A 65 5.53 7.44 -32.38
N PRO A 66 5.19 6.40 -31.61
CA PRO A 66 4.94 5.08 -32.16
C PRO A 66 3.85 5.19 -33.23
N THR A 67 4.05 4.50 -34.36
CA THR A 67 3.06 4.45 -35.43
C THR A 67 1.90 3.53 -35.05
N LEU A 68 0.78 3.63 -35.77
CA LEU A 68 -0.34 2.69 -35.58
C LEU A 68 0.07 1.23 -35.81
N GLU A 69 1.00 0.99 -36.74
CA GLU A 69 1.55 -0.35 -37.00
C GLU A 69 2.35 -0.86 -35.81
N ASP A 70 3.16 -0.02 -35.18
CA ASP A 70 3.93 -0.37 -33.97
C ASP A 70 3.00 -0.80 -32.83
N ILE A 71 1.93 -0.04 -32.60
CA ILE A 71 0.92 -0.33 -31.56
C ILE A 71 0.18 -1.64 -31.86
N GLN A 72 -0.23 -1.86 -33.11
CA GLN A 72 -0.95 -3.08 -33.52
C GLN A 72 -0.05 -4.31 -33.45
N LYS A 73 1.23 -4.17 -33.81
CA LYS A 73 2.22 -5.23 -33.72
C LYS A 73 2.46 -5.62 -32.27
N GLU A 74 2.70 -4.65 -31.39
CA GLU A 74 2.88 -4.89 -29.95
C GLU A 74 1.64 -5.53 -29.31
N ALA A 75 0.44 -5.05 -29.65
CA ALA A 75 -0.82 -5.64 -29.16
C ALA A 75 -1.01 -7.10 -29.63
N ASN A 76 -0.60 -7.43 -30.85
CA ASN A 76 -0.68 -8.80 -31.35
C ASN A 76 0.39 -9.72 -30.76
N GLU A 77 1.61 -9.22 -30.57
CA GLU A 77 2.73 -9.96 -29.98
C GLU A 77 2.45 -10.29 -28.50
N THR A 78 1.98 -9.32 -27.72
CA THR A 78 1.61 -9.52 -26.30
C THR A 78 0.46 -10.52 -26.12
N MET A 79 -0.46 -10.60 -27.08
CA MET A 79 -1.58 -11.54 -27.06
C MET A 79 -1.27 -12.92 -27.67
N ALA A 80 -0.15 -13.08 -28.40
CA ALA A 80 0.17 -14.32 -29.12
C ALA A 80 0.42 -15.51 -28.18
N GLU A 81 1.07 -15.25 -27.05
CA GLU A 81 1.34 -16.28 -26.04
C GLU A 81 0.04 -16.77 -25.39
N VAL A 82 -0.88 -15.86 -25.08
CA VAL A 82 -2.20 -16.20 -24.51
C VAL A 82 -3.05 -16.99 -25.51
N LYS A 83 -3.04 -16.61 -26.80
CA LYS A 83 -3.78 -17.33 -27.86
C LYS A 83 -3.28 -18.76 -28.09
N THR A 84 -1.99 -19.00 -27.88
CA THR A 84 -1.37 -20.33 -28.09
C THR A 84 -1.21 -21.14 -26.79
N PHE A 85 -1.63 -20.58 -25.66
CA PHE A 85 -1.50 -21.21 -24.36
C PHE A 85 -2.32 -22.50 -24.26
N LYS A 86 -1.63 -23.63 -24.08
CA LYS A 86 -2.27 -24.93 -23.86
C LYS A 86 -2.63 -25.10 -22.39
N LYS A 87 -3.92 -25.03 -22.06
CA LYS A 87 -4.45 -25.26 -20.71
C LYS A 87 -3.99 -26.60 -20.09
N SER A 88 -3.71 -27.61 -20.91
CA SER A 88 -3.18 -28.91 -20.47
C SER A 88 -1.78 -28.87 -19.86
N LYS A 89 -1.03 -27.77 -20.04
CA LYS A 89 0.27 -27.55 -19.38
C LYS A 89 0.13 -27.03 -17.94
N LEU A 90 -1.07 -26.67 -17.49
CA LEU A 90 -1.30 -26.29 -16.10
C LEU A 90 -1.09 -27.52 -15.20
N ARG A 91 -0.34 -27.33 -14.11
CA ARG A 91 -0.19 -28.37 -13.09
C ARG A 91 -1.50 -28.51 -12.32
N HIS A 92 -1.85 -29.75 -11.98
CA HIS A 92 -2.96 -30.00 -11.08
C HIS A 92 -2.62 -29.46 -9.69
N SER A 93 -3.57 -28.74 -9.09
CA SER A 93 -3.49 -28.31 -7.71
C SER A 93 -4.80 -28.69 -7.04
N ASP A 94 -4.71 -29.45 -5.96
CA ASP A 94 -5.85 -29.73 -5.09
C ASP A 94 -6.21 -28.44 -4.36
N THR A 95 -7.46 -28.01 -4.47
CA THR A 95 -7.99 -26.85 -3.74
C THR A 95 -8.99 -27.35 -2.72
N ILE A 96 -8.82 -26.92 -1.46
CA ILE A 96 -9.73 -27.28 -0.36
C ILE A 96 -10.71 -26.12 -0.19
N GLU A 97 -11.93 -26.30 -0.68
CA GLU A 97 -13.04 -25.37 -0.48
C GLU A 97 -13.57 -25.51 0.96
N LYS A 98 -13.24 -24.55 1.83
CA LYS A 98 -13.63 -24.56 3.25
C LYS A 98 -15.10 -24.21 3.51
N ASN A 99 -15.94 -24.13 2.49
CA ASN A 99 -17.34 -23.74 2.62
C ASN A 99 -18.29 -24.95 2.70
N THR A 100 -17.80 -26.06 3.25
CA THR A 100 -18.64 -27.24 3.53
C THR A 100 -19.49 -26.99 4.76
N LEU A 101 -20.77 -27.35 4.70
CA LEU A 101 -21.64 -27.36 5.87
C LEU A 101 -21.01 -28.20 7.00
N PRO A 102 -21.19 -27.82 8.27
CA PRO A 102 -20.70 -28.61 9.38
C PRO A 102 -21.26 -30.04 9.30
N GLY A 103 -20.39 -31.03 9.49
CA GLY A 103 -20.78 -32.43 9.52
C GLY A 103 -21.58 -32.78 10.77
N LEU A 104 -22.23 -33.94 10.76
CA LEU A 104 -22.95 -34.49 11.92
C LEU A 104 -22.08 -34.50 13.18
N ASP A 105 -20.81 -34.90 13.07
CA ASP A 105 -19.88 -34.95 14.21
C ASP A 105 -19.61 -33.56 14.81
N THR A 106 -19.53 -32.53 13.97
CA THR A 106 -19.36 -31.13 14.41
C THR A 106 -20.59 -30.66 15.16
N LEU A 107 -21.79 -30.94 14.62
CA LEU A 107 -23.06 -30.60 15.29
C LEU A 107 -23.20 -31.33 16.63
N TRP A 108 -22.84 -32.60 16.69
CA TRP A 108 -22.90 -33.38 17.94
C TRP A 108 -21.93 -32.86 18.98
N SER A 109 -20.73 -32.45 18.56
CA SER A 109 -19.72 -31.87 19.46
C SER A 109 -20.18 -30.53 20.04
N GLU A 110 -20.85 -29.69 19.24
CA GLU A 110 -21.43 -28.43 19.72
C GLU A 110 -22.68 -28.62 20.60
N MET A 111 -23.42 -29.72 20.44
CA MET A 111 -24.57 -30.04 21.29
C MET A 111 -24.16 -30.58 22.67
N LEU A 112 -22.92 -31.04 22.83
CA LEU A 112 -22.40 -31.51 24.11
C LEU A 112 -21.88 -30.31 24.91
N PRO A 113 -22.28 -30.13 26.18
CA PRO A 113 -21.72 -29.07 27.01
C PRO A 113 -20.20 -29.29 27.21
N ASP A 114 -19.44 -28.18 27.26
CA ASP A 114 -17.97 -28.18 27.44
C ASP A 114 -17.52 -28.99 28.66
N GLU A 115 -18.34 -29.00 29.71
CA GLU A 115 -18.14 -29.80 30.91
C GLU A 115 -19.28 -30.82 31.04
N LEU A 116 -18.93 -32.10 30.99
CA LEU A 116 -19.87 -33.17 31.31
C LEU A 116 -20.18 -33.13 32.82
N PRO A 117 -21.45 -33.32 33.21
CA PRO A 117 -21.83 -33.34 34.62
C PRO A 117 -21.05 -34.42 35.37
N THR A 118 -20.61 -34.07 36.56
CA THR A 118 -19.83 -34.96 37.43
C THR A 118 -20.64 -36.20 37.82
N LYS A 119 -19.94 -37.29 38.15
CA LYS A 119 -20.56 -38.55 38.59
C LYS A 119 -21.50 -38.39 39.80
N ALA A 120 -21.29 -37.35 40.61
CA ALA A 120 -22.15 -37.00 41.73
C ALA A 120 -23.50 -36.41 41.26
N GLU A 121 -23.47 -35.45 40.32
CA GLU A 121 -24.66 -34.83 39.72
C GLU A 121 -25.49 -35.86 38.95
N LEU A 122 -24.83 -36.76 38.20
CA LEU A 122 -25.50 -37.88 37.53
C LEU A 122 -26.21 -38.82 38.52
N LYS A 123 -25.63 -39.05 39.70
CA LYS A 123 -26.22 -39.90 40.74
C LYS A 123 -27.43 -39.25 41.40
N GLU A 124 -27.49 -37.93 41.41
CA GLU A 124 -28.63 -37.16 41.91
C GLU A 124 -29.78 -37.15 40.89
N LEU A 125 -29.46 -37.01 39.60
CA LEU A 125 -30.42 -37.15 38.48
C LEU A 125 -31.06 -38.55 38.42
N VAL A 126 -30.32 -39.62 38.72
CA VAL A 126 -30.86 -41.00 38.76
C VAL A 126 -31.87 -41.20 39.90
N LYS A 127 -31.82 -40.38 40.95
CA LYS A 127 -32.80 -40.41 42.05
C LYS A 127 -34.03 -39.54 41.78
N PHE A 128 -34.07 -38.84 40.64
CA PHE A 128 -35.19 -37.98 40.30
C PHE A 128 -36.42 -38.83 39.94
N ALA A 129 -37.37 -38.90 40.87
CA ALA A 129 -38.63 -39.58 40.65
C ALA A 129 -39.60 -38.63 39.94
N HIS A 130 -39.90 -38.90 38.66
CA HIS A 130 -40.90 -38.13 37.89
C HIS A 130 -42.31 -38.17 38.50
N SER A 131 -42.56 -39.10 39.42
CA SER A 131 -43.80 -39.18 40.21
C SER A 131 -43.96 -38.04 41.22
N ASP A 132 -42.85 -37.45 41.66
CA ASP A 132 -42.84 -36.40 42.68
C ASP A 132 -43.06 -35.00 42.05
N LEU A 133 -43.04 -34.94 40.71
CA LEU A 133 -43.43 -33.75 39.97
C LEU A 133 -44.91 -33.49 40.16
N LYS A 134 -45.23 -32.36 40.81
CA LYS A 134 -46.60 -31.86 40.88
C LYS A 134 -47.09 -31.59 39.46
N HIS A 135 -48.20 -32.20 39.09
CA HIS A 135 -48.85 -31.89 37.82
C HIS A 135 -49.36 -30.44 37.87
N VAL A 136 -48.67 -29.55 37.16
CA VAL A 136 -49.12 -28.18 36.92
C VAL A 136 -49.89 -28.19 35.62
N LYS A 137 -51.20 -27.87 35.67
CA LYS A 137 -51.92 -27.48 34.46
C LYS A 137 -51.42 -26.09 34.08
N PRO A 138 -50.73 -25.90 32.95
CA PRO A 138 -50.28 -24.58 32.56
C PRO A 138 -51.51 -23.70 32.33
N ASN A 139 -51.72 -22.73 33.21
CA ASN A 139 -52.56 -21.58 32.90
C ASN A 139 -51.70 -20.68 32.00
N VAL A 140 -51.79 -20.90 30.68
CA VAL A 140 -51.23 -19.95 29.73
C VAL A 140 -52.07 -18.69 29.84
N LYS A 141 -51.69 -17.80 30.76
CA LYS A 141 -52.10 -16.40 30.67
C LYS A 141 -51.44 -15.88 29.40
N VAL A 142 -52.17 -15.91 28.30
CA VAL A 142 -51.86 -15.09 27.13
C VAL A 142 -52.17 -13.65 27.54
N HIS A 143 -51.34 -13.11 28.43
CA HIS A 143 -51.37 -11.70 28.75
C HIS A 143 -50.74 -10.98 27.57
N VAL A 144 -51.58 -10.63 26.61
CA VAL A 144 -51.19 -9.67 25.58
C VAL A 144 -51.05 -8.35 26.32
N PRO A 145 -49.86 -7.72 26.32
CA PRO A 145 -49.66 -6.47 27.02
C PRO A 145 -50.73 -5.46 26.60
N THR A 146 -51.34 -4.79 27.56
CA THR A 146 -52.33 -3.76 27.25
C THR A 146 -51.63 -2.56 26.61
N SER A 147 -52.36 -1.77 25.81
CA SER A 147 -51.80 -0.56 25.18
C SER A 147 -51.22 0.40 26.23
N GLU A 148 -51.78 0.42 27.43
CA GLU A 148 -51.33 1.23 28.56
C GLU A 148 -49.98 0.74 29.09
N GLU A 149 -49.82 -0.56 29.36
CA GLU A 149 -48.55 -1.18 29.76
C GLU A 149 -47.44 -0.92 28.73
N ILE A 150 -47.75 -1.07 27.44
CA ILE A 150 -46.81 -0.79 26.34
C ILE A 150 -46.40 0.70 26.34
N ASN A 151 -47.33 1.61 26.62
CA ASN A 151 -47.07 3.05 26.62
C ASN A 151 -46.27 3.49 27.85
N GLU A 152 -46.51 2.88 29.02
CA GLU A 152 -45.72 3.10 30.22
C GLU A 152 -44.27 2.62 30.04
N GLU A 153 -44.08 1.42 29.50
CA GLU A 153 -42.75 0.89 29.21
C GLU A 153 -41.99 1.77 28.20
N LYS A 154 -42.66 2.20 27.11
CA LYS A 154 -42.10 3.17 26.16
C LYS A 154 -41.70 4.50 26.82
N LYS A 155 -42.43 4.95 27.84
CA LYS A 155 -42.12 6.18 28.57
C LYS A 155 -40.87 6.01 29.42
N ILE A 156 -40.71 4.86 30.07
CA ILE A 156 -39.54 4.50 30.90
C ILE A 156 -38.26 4.43 30.04
N ILE A 157 -38.31 3.72 28.90
CA ILE A 157 -37.16 3.62 27.98
C ILE A 157 -36.76 5.01 27.43
N ARG A 158 -37.75 5.85 27.12
CA ARG A 158 -37.49 7.22 26.66
C ARG A 158 -36.90 8.11 27.76
N SER A 159 -37.25 7.92 29.04
CA SER A 159 -36.60 8.67 30.13
C SER A 159 -35.14 8.30 30.29
N ASP A 160 -34.76 7.03 30.17
CA ASP A 160 -33.36 6.60 30.28
C ASP A 160 -32.48 7.21 29.17
N VAL A 161 -33.02 7.31 27.95
CA VAL A 161 -32.36 8.02 26.84
C VAL A 161 -32.36 9.54 27.05
N LYS A 162 -33.43 10.11 27.64
CA LYS A 162 -33.56 11.55 27.89
C LYS A 162 -32.58 12.05 28.95
N TYR A 163 -32.29 11.25 29.98
CA TYR A 163 -31.35 11.57 31.05
C TYR A 163 -29.98 10.92 30.87
N PHE A 164 -29.70 10.36 29.69
CA PHE A 164 -28.41 9.75 29.39
C PHE A 164 -27.29 10.79 29.47
N ASP A 165 -26.38 10.59 30.44
CA ASP A 165 -25.21 11.44 30.59
C ASP A 165 -24.14 11.10 29.55
N LYS A 166 -23.98 11.99 28.56
CA LYS A 166 -22.96 11.88 27.52
C LYS A 166 -21.53 11.95 28.08
N GLY A 167 -21.35 12.44 29.31
CA GLY A 167 -20.07 12.45 30.03
C GLY A 167 -19.57 11.05 30.42
N CYS A 168 -20.46 10.07 30.53
CA CYS A 168 -20.12 8.67 30.80
C CYS A 168 -19.59 7.92 29.56
N LEU A 169 -19.62 8.54 28.37
CA LEU A 169 -19.06 7.94 27.17
C LEU A 169 -17.54 8.02 27.21
N ARG A 170 -16.87 6.87 27.01
CA ARG A 170 -15.41 6.84 26.85
C ARG A 170 -15.02 7.67 25.63
N ARG A 171 -14.18 8.68 25.83
CA ARG A 171 -13.54 9.41 24.73
C ARG A 171 -12.54 8.49 24.04
N VAL A 172 -12.79 8.19 22.77
CA VAL A 172 -11.82 7.50 21.91
C VAL A 172 -11.11 8.57 21.10
N ASN A 173 -9.79 8.68 21.28
CA ASN A 173 -8.96 9.53 20.45
C ASN A 173 -8.65 8.77 19.16
N THR A 174 -9.23 9.18 18.05
CA THR A 174 -8.90 8.66 16.73
C THR A 174 -7.59 9.29 16.27
N VAL A 175 -6.54 8.46 16.10
CA VAL A 175 -5.29 8.87 15.47
C VAL A 175 -5.41 8.59 13.99
N GLU A 176 -5.41 9.64 13.16
CA GLU A 176 -5.31 9.51 11.71
C GLU A 176 -3.96 8.89 11.36
N LYS A 177 -3.98 7.67 10.82
CA LYS A 177 -2.76 6.90 10.56
C LYS A 177 -1.94 7.43 9.38
N ASN A 178 -2.50 8.34 8.58
CA ASN A 178 -1.86 8.99 7.44
C ASN A 178 -2.11 10.50 7.48
N PRO A 179 -1.45 11.26 8.38
CA PRO A 179 -1.56 12.71 8.37
C PRO A 179 -1.12 13.25 7.00
N LEU A 180 -1.81 14.28 6.51
CA LEU A 180 -1.42 14.96 5.28
C LEU A 180 0.02 15.50 5.43
N PRO A 181 0.82 15.46 4.35
CA PRO A 181 2.18 16.00 4.38
C PRO A 181 2.14 17.46 4.82
N THR A 182 3.02 17.81 5.74
CA THR A 182 3.14 19.20 6.21
C THR A 182 3.80 20.06 5.13
N GLN A 183 3.65 21.38 5.24
CA GLN A 183 4.33 22.31 4.34
C GLN A 183 5.85 22.09 4.31
N GLY A 184 6.45 21.68 5.44
CA GLY A 184 7.87 21.33 5.50
C GLY A 184 8.22 20.09 4.69
N ASP A 185 7.37 19.06 4.73
CA ASP A 185 7.55 17.82 3.97
C ASP A 185 7.50 18.09 2.47
N ILE A 186 6.53 18.90 2.03
CA ILE A 186 6.39 19.32 0.63
C ILE A 186 7.62 20.16 0.21
N CYS A 187 8.06 21.08 1.05
CA CYS A 187 9.25 21.89 0.75
C CYS A 187 10.53 21.04 0.67
N ALA A 188 10.64 19.98 1.48
CA ALA A 188 11.78 19.09 1.47
C ALA A 188 11.83 18.23 0.19
N GLU A 189 10.69 17.72 -0.28
CA GLU A 189 10.60 17.01 -1.57
C GLU A 189 10.84 17.92 -2.77
N MET A 190 10.50 19.21 -2.65
CA MET A 190 10.75 20.21 -3.70
C MET A 190 12.20 20.68 -3.76
N LEU A 191 13.04 20.32 -2.78
CA LEU A 191 14.48 20.60 -2.85
C LEU A 191 15.14 19.59 -3.79
N PRO A 192 15.99 20.04 -4.73
CA PRO A 192 16.74 19.13 -5.56
C PRO A 192 17.64 18.23 -4.70
N ASP A 193 17.79 16.97 -5.10
CA ASP A 193 18.61 15.93 -4.43
C ASP A 193 20.03 16.39 -4.07
N TYR A 194 20.51 17.43 -4.77
CA TYR A 194 21.77 18.10 -4.53
C TYR A 194 21.55 19.59 -4.22
N ILE A 195 21.74 19.96 -2.96
CA ILE A 195 21.95 21.37 -2.57
C ILE A 195 23.45 21.63 -2.64
N PRO A 196 23.93 22.41 -3.62
CA PRO A 196 25.34 22.67 -3.76
C PRO A 196 25.91 23.35 -2.50
N PRO A 197 27.16 23.05 -2.10
CA PRO A 197 27.75 23.59 -0.89
C PRO A 197 27.73 25.12 -0.90
N LYS A 198 27.53 25.74 0.28
CA LYS A 198 27.50 27.22 0.51
C LYS A 198 28.41 28.08 -0.39
N PRO A 199 29.67 27.72 -0.72
CA PRO A 199 30.48 28.46 -1.70
C PRO A 199 29.86 28.65 -3.09
N GLU A 200 29.07 27.70 -3.61
CA GLU A 200 28.41 27.79 -4.92
C GLU A 200 27.21 28.76 -4.93
N LEU A 201 26.49 28.88 -3.81
CA LEU A 201 25.46 29.91 -3.62
C LEU A 201 26.06 31.33 -3.68
N ALA A 202 27.29 31.51 -3.19
CA ALA A 202 28.02 32.77 -3.29
C ALA A 202 28.54 33.07 -4.70
N ALA A 203 28.68 32.06 -5.56
CA ALA A 203 29.00 32.24 -6.98
C ALA A 203 27.77 32.71 -7.79
N LEU A 204 26.59 32.17 -7.47
CA LEU A 204 25.30 32.63 -8.02
C LEU A 204 24.98 34.08 -7.66
N SER A 205 25.39 34.56 -6.48
CA SER A 205 25.20 35.98 -6.12
C SER A 205 26.03 36.95 -6.95
N LYS A 206 27.10 36.46 -7.61
CA LYS A 206 27.96 37.24 -8.52
C LYS A 206 27.55 37.09 -9.98
N PHE A 207 26.50 36.32 -10.29
CA PHE A 207 26.02 36.13 -11.63
C PHE A 207 25.28 37.38 -12.13
N ILE A 208 25.82 38.02 -13.16
CA ILE A 208 25.24 39.23 -13.74
C ILE A 208 24.26 38.83 -14.85
N LYS A 209 22.96 38.87 -14.57
CA LYS A 209 21.90 38.49 -15.53
C LYS A 209 21.94 39.30 -16.84
N SER A 210 22.51 40.51 -16.82
CA SER A 210 22.62 41.38 -18.01
C SER A 210 23.67 40.92 -19.02
N THR A 211 24.54 39.96 -18.71
CA THR A 211 25.46 39.36 -19.70
C THR A 211 24.81 38.26 -20.53
N LEU A 212 23.53 37.95 -20.29
CA LEU A 212 22.79 36.92 -21.01
C LEU A 212 22.22 37.50 -22.31
N HIS A 213 22.74 37.06 -23.46
CA HIS A 213 22.22 37.46 -24.76
C HIS A 213 20.88 36.77 -25.06
N HIS A 214 19.88 37.54 -25.50
CA HIS A 214 18.59 37.00 -25.90
C HIS A 214 18.75 36.13 -27.16
N VAL A 215 18.45 34.84 -27.06
CA VAL A 215 18.38 33.94 -28.21
C VAL A 215 16.94 33.94 -28.72
N LYS A 216 16.72 34.37 -29.96
CA LYS A 216 15.43 34.19 -30.65
C LYS A 216 15.34 32.76 -31.15
N THR A 217 14.54 31.94 -30.48
CA THR A 217 14.20 30.60 -30.96
C THR A 217 13.16 30.72 -32.07
N LEU A 218 13.51 30.27 -33.29
CA LEU A 218 12.54 30.10 -34.37
C LEU A 218 11.94 28.70 -34.25
N GLU A 219 10.73 28.63 -33.69
CA GLU A 219 9.93 27.40 -33.70
C GLU A 219 9.44 27.15 -35.13
N LYS A 220 10.04 26.18 -35.83
CA LYS A 220 9.55 25.74 -37.14
C LYS A 220 8.32 24.87 -36.93
N ARG A 221 7.14 25.48 -36.96
CA ARG A 221 5.89 24.71 -37.09
C ARG A 221 5.84 24.11 -38.49
N PHE A 222 6.08 22.80 -38.59
CA PHE A 222 5.82 22.05 -39.82
C PHE A 222 4.32 21.81 -39.91
N VAL A 223 3.64 22.65 -40.69
CA VAL A 223 2.28 22.36 -41.13
C VAL A 223 2.39 21.40 -42.32
N PRO A 224 1.67 20.27 -42.34
CA PRO A 224 1.69 19.36 -43.48
C PRO A 224 1.41 20.11 -44.78
N THR A 225 2.21 19.87 -45.80
CA THR A 225 1.97 20.45 -47.13
C THR A 225 0.80 19.71 -47.79
N LEU A 226 0.14 20.35 -48.77
CA LEU A 226 -0.95 19.71 -49.52
C LEU A 226 -0.52 18.38 -50.15
N LYS A 227 0.75 18.27 -50.55
CA LYS A 227 1.32 17.05 -51.09
C LYS A 227 1.42 15.94 -50.04
N ASP A 228 1.84 16.28 -48.81
CA ASP A 228 1.88 15.32 -47.69
C ASP A 228 0.48 14.78 -47.37
N ILE A 229 -0.54 15.64 -47.45
CA ILE A 229 -1.95 15.27 -47.22
C ILE A 229 -2.49 14.37 -48.35
N GLU A 230 -2.11 14.63 -49.61
CA GLU A 230 -2.53 13.83 -50.76
C GLU A 230 -1.89 12.44 -50.76
N GLU A 231 -0.60 12.34 -50.41
CA GLU A 231 0.11 11.07 -50.26
C GLU A 231 -0.49 10.23 -49.12
N GLU A 232 -0.83 10.84 -47.98
CA GLU A 232 -1.50 10.16 -46.87
C GLU A 232 -2.90 9.67 -47.25
N LYS A 233 -3.70 10.49 -47.97
CA LYS A 233 -5.01 10.08 -48.48
C LYS A 233 -4.94 8.94 -49.49
N ALA A 234 -3.89 8.91 -50.32
CA ALA A 234 -3.67 7.84 -51.28
C ALA A 234 -3.24 6.53 -50.58
N ALA A 235 -2.44 6.63 -49.50
CA ALA A 235 -2.05 5.49 -48.68
C ALA A 235 -3.23 4.90 -47.88
N ALA A 236 -4.17 5.74 -47.41
CA ALA A 236 -5.34 5.29 -46.66
C ALA A 236 -6.42 4.57 -47.51
N ASN A 237 -6.37 4.69 -48.84
CA ASN A 237 -7.33 4.08 -49.78
C ASN A 237 -6.81 2.79 -50.46
N LYS A 238 -5.74 2.21 -49.94
CA LYS A 238 -5.18 0.91 -50.37
C LYS A 238 -5.41 -0.13 -49.28
#